data_AF-A0A291PLQ4-F1
#
_entry.id   AF-A0A291PLQ4-F1
#
_cell.length_a   1.000
_cell.length_b   1.000
_cell.length_c   1.000
_cell.angle_alpha   90.00
_cell.angle_beta   90.00
_cell.angle_gamma   90.00
#
_symmetry.space_group_name_H-M   'P 1'
#
loop_
_entity.id
_entity.type
_entity.pdbx_description
1 polymer ?
#
loop_
_entity_poly.entity_id
_entity_poly.type
_entity_poly.pdbx_seq_one_letter_code
_entity_poly.pdbx_strand_id
1 'polypeptide(L)'
;MRVVASSSPAGGQDTALLGVLRRYWEAERAILEMEATPEPPLTAPEYPAWEAQFDARIADRDRAIVQLSGIRAVTTEGWQAKATILERCLPPRLHFSDAGLDDPEIRLALSLARDVAGGAA
;
A
#
# COMPACT_ATOMS: atom_id res chain seq x y z
N MET A 1 32.90 -11.23 18.41
CA MET A 1 31.48 -11.52 18.10
C MET A 1 31.27 -11.20 16.62
N ARG A 2 31.03 -12.21 15.77
CA ARG A 2 30.78 -12.01 14.33
C ARG A 2 29.29 -11.72 14.14
N VAL A 3 28.96 -10.54 13.61
CA VAL A 3 27.61 -10.24 13.11
C VAL A 3 27.42 -11.06 11.84
N VAL A 4 26.53 -12.05 11.90
CA VAL A 4 26.07 -12.75 10.70
C VAL A 4 25.01 -11.85 10.08
N ALA A 5 25.35 -11.16 9.01
CA ALA A 5 24.38 -10.48 8.19
C ALA A 5 23.50 -11.55 7.53
N SER A 6 22.28 -11.71 8.05
CA SER A 6 21.27 -12.56 7.42
C SER A 6 20.78 -11.84 6.17
N SER A 7 21.56 -11.94 5.10
CA SER A 7 21.14 -11.56 3.76
C SER A 7 20.05 -12.53 3.34
N SER A 8 18.79 -12.17 3.60
CA SER A 8 17.67 -12.80 2.90
C SER A 8 17.96 -12.68 1.41
N PRO A 9 17.93 -13.79 0.64
CA PRO A 9 18.25 -13.73 -0.79
C PRO A 9 17.33 -12.69 -1.43
N ALA A 10 17.90 -11.83 -2.29
CA ALA A 10 17.18 -10.75 -2.98
C ALA A 10 15.84 -11.22 -3.59
N GLY A 11 15.77 -12.48 -4.06
CA GLY A 11 14.54 -13.07 -4.58
C GLY A 11 13.40 -13.25 -3.55
N GLY A 12 13.69 -13.38 -2.26
CA GLY A 12 12.67 -13.52 -1.21
C GLY A 12 11.95 -12.22 -0.89
N GLN A 13 12.67 -11.09 -0.90
CA GLN A 13 12.09 -9.77 -0.63
C GLN A 13 11.17 -9.33 -1.76
N ASP A 14 11.60 -9.50 -3.01
CA ASP A 14 10.77 -9.15 -4.16
C ASP A 14 9.55 -10.07 -4.30
N THR A 15 9.68 -11.36 -3.97
CA THR A 15 8.51 -12.26 -3.91
C THR A 15 7.49 -11.78 -2.87
N ALA A 16 7.95 -11.34 -1.71
CA ALA A 16 7.08 -10.77 -0.68
C ALA A 16 6.42 -9.46 -1.16
N LEU A 17 7.20 -8.57 -1.79
CA LEU A 17 6.72 -7.32 -2.38
C LEU A 17 5.60 -7.59 -3.39
N LEU A 18 5.83 -8.50 -4.35
CA LEU A 18 4.84 -8.90 -5.35
C LEU A 18 3.57 -9.49 -4.73
N GLY A 19 3.72 -10.29 -3.68
CA GLY A 19 2.59 -10.82 -2.93
C GLY A 19 1.74 -9.72 -2.29
N VAL A 20 2.35 -8.68 -1.75
CA VAL A 20 1.64 -7.53 -1.16
C VAL A 20 1.04 -6.63 -2.24
N LEU A 21 1.78 -6.38 -3.33
CA LEU A 21 1.29 -5.63 -4.50
C LEU A 21 0.02 -6.25 -5.07
N ARG A 22 -0.03 -7.58 -5.19
CA ARG A 22 -1.25 -8.27 -5.63
C ARG A 22 -2.44 -7.98 -4.71
N ARG A 23 -2.24 -8.04 -3.39
CA ARG A 23 -3.30 -7.72 -2.41
C ARG A 23 -3.76 -6.27 -2.50
N TYR A 24 -2.82 -5.33 -2.67
CA TYR A 24 -3.15 -3.93 -2.90
C TYR A 24 -4.07 -3.77 -4.13
N TRP A 25 -3.69 -4.36 -5.28
CA TRP A 25 -4.50 -4.25 -6.50
C TRP A 25 -5.82 -5.03 -6.45
N GLU A 26 -5.92 -6.09 -5.65
CA GLU A 26 -7.19 -6.77 -5.36
C GLU A 26 -8.13 -5.88 -4.54
N ALA A 27 -7.62 -5.23 -3.50
CA ALA A 27 -8.40 -4.30 -2.68
C ALA A 27 -8.84 -3.07 -3.50
N GLU A 28 -7.91 -2.44 -4.23
CA GLU A 28 -8.20 -1.27 -5.06
C GLU A 28 -9.26 -1.57 -6.14
N ARG A 29 -9.16 -2.71 -6.83
CA ARG A 29 -10.19 -3.10 -7.82
C ARG A 29 -11.55 -3.31 -7.16
N ALA A 30 -11.59 -3.95 -6.00
CA ALA A 30 -12.85 -4.16 -5.29
C ALA A 30 -13.50 -2.84 -4.83
N ILE A 31 -12.69 -1.86 -4.40
CA ILE A 31 -13.18 -0.51 -4.07
C ILE A 31 -13.79 0.13 -5.31
N LEU A 32 -13.07 0.14 -6.44
CA LEU A 32 -13.54 0.72 -7.70
C LEU A 32 -14.80 0.03 -8.23
N GLU A 33 -14.92 -1.29 -8.06
CA GLU A 33 -16.13 -2.06 -8.41
C GLU A 33 -17.33 -1.64 -7.54
N MET A 34 -17.12 -1.39 -6.25
CA MET A 34 -18.17 -0.90 -5.34
C MET A 34 -18.55 0.56 -5.62
N GLU A 35 -17.59 1.42 -5.97
CA GLU A 35 -17.85 2.82 -6.35
C GLU A 35 -18.56 2.95 -7.70
N ALA A 36 -18.40 1.94 -8.58
CA ALA A 36 -19.09 1.90 -9.86
C ALA A 36 -20.58 1.51 -9.74
N THR A 37 -20.99 0.93 -8.61
CA THR A 37 -22.40 0.64 -8.32
C THR A 37 -23.02 1.73 -7.45
N PRO A 38 -24.33 2.04 -7.61
CA PRO A 38 -24.99 2.99 -6.74
C PRO A 38 -24.94 2.53 -5.27
N GLU A 39 -24.41 3.39 -4.41
CA GLU A 39 -24.47 3.22 -2.96
C GLU A 39 -25.93 3.07 -2.49
N PRO A 40 -26.26 2.07 -1.64
CA PRO A 40 -27.58 1.96 -1.05
C PRO A 40 -27.94 3.18 -0.22
N PRO A 41 -29.22 3.62 -0.17
CA PRO A 41 -29.62 4.69 0.75
C PRO A 41 -29.30 4.35 2.21
N LEU A 42 -28.94 5.34 3.03
CA LEU A 42 -28.67 5.16 4.47
C LEU A 42 -29.82 4.48 5.23
N THR A 43 -31.05 4.61 4.74
CA THR A 43 -32.25 4.00 5.33
C THR A 43 -32.48 2.54 4.90
N ALA A 44 -31.71 2.04 3.94
CA ALA A 44 -31.87 0.71 3.39
C ALA A 44 -31.31 -0.35 4.36
N PRO A 45 -32.00 -1.49 4.57
CA PRO A 45 -31.53 -2.55 5.46
C PRO A 45 -30.14 -3.10 5.12
N GLU A 46 -29.75 -3.07 3.85
CA GLU A 46 -28.47 -3.53 3.34
C GLU A 46 -27.31 -2.53 3.55
N TYR A 47 -27.59 -1.27 3.86
CA TYR A 47 -26.57 -0.22 3.97
C TYR A 47 -25.45 -0.57 4.96
N PRO A 48 -25.72 -1.03 6.20
CA PRO A 48 -24.64 -1.35 7.15
C PRO A 48 -23.72 -2.46 6.66
N ALA A 49 -24.25 -3.43 5.90
CA ALA A 49 -23.43 -4.51 5.35
C ALA A 49 -22.58 -4.03 4.18
N TRP A 50 -23.13 -3.14 3.34
CA TRP A 50 -22.39 -2.50 2.25
C TRP A 50 -21.26 -1.60 2.80
N GLU A 51 -21.57 -0.75 3.79
CA GLU A 51 -20.60 0.16 4.43
C GLU A 51 -19.46 -0.63 5.08
N ALA A 52 -19.77 -1.65 5.88
CA ALA A 52 -18.76 -2.52 6.49
C ALA A 52 -17.90 -3.25 5.46
N GLN A 53 -18.47 -3.65 4.32
CA GLN A 53 -17.72 -4.25 3.23
C GLN A 53 -16.75 -3.24 2.60
N PHE A 54 -17.21 -2.00 2.36
CA PHE A 54 -16.41 -0.94 1.78
C PHE A 54 -15.24 -0.57 2.69
N ASP A 55 -15.51 -0.34 3.97
CA ASP A 55 -14.50 -0.06 4.99
C ASP A 55 -13.46 -1.18 5.10
N ALA A 56 -13.88 -2.43 5.02
CA ALA A 56 -12.95 -3.56 5.02
C ALA A 56 -12.00 -3.54 3.82
N ARG A 57 -12.47 -3.15 2.62
CA ARG A 57 -11.60 -3.04 1.44
C ARG A 57 -10.62 -1.88 1.55
N ILE A 58 -11.07 -0.74 2.09
CA ILE A 58 -10.18 0.39 2.39
C ILE A 58 -9.10 -0.05 3.40
N ALA A 59 -9.49 -0.71 4.49
CA ALA A 59 -8.54 -1.19 5.49
C ALA A 59 -7.53 -2.21 4.92
N ASP A 60 -7.95 -3.08 4.00
CA ASP A 60 -7.07 -4.03 3.33
C ASP A 60 -6.07 -3.32 2.41
N ARG A 61 -6.51 -2.30 1.67
CA ARG A 61 -5.63 -1.46 0.84
C ARG A 61 -4.60 -0.74 1.70
N ASP A 62 -5.04 -0.09 2.78
CA ASP A 62 -4.16 0.68 3.67
C ASP A 62 -3.13 -0.23 4.37
N ARG A 63 -3.57 -1.41 4.81
CA ARG A 63 -2.66 -2.43 5.38
C ARG A 63 -1.60 -2.86 4.36
N ALA A 64 -1.97 -3.00 3.09
CA ALA A 64 -1.02 -3.33 2.03
C ALA A 64 0.01 -2.20 1.81
N ILE A 65 -0.40 -0.93 1.82
CA ILE A 65 0.52 0.22 1.74
C ILE A 65 1.52 0.21 2.91
N VAL A 66 1.03 0.00 4.14
CA VAL A 66 1.89 -0.13 5.33
C VAL A 66 2.91 -1.24 5.14
N GLN A 67 2.47 -2.43 4.70
CA GLN A 67 3.38 -3.56 4.43
C GLN A 67 4.41 -3.24 3.35
N LEU A 68 4.00 -2.61 2.24
CA LEU A 68 4.90 -2.23 1.15
C LEU A 68 5.96 -1.23 1.63
N SER A 69 5.61 -0.31 2.54
CA SER A 69 6.57 0.64 3.10
C SER A 69 7.68 -0.05 3.91
N GLY A 70 7.38 -1.22 4.51
CA GLY A 70 8.33 -2.02 5.28
C GLY A 70 9.15 -3.03 4.48
N ILE A 71 8.84 -3.26 3.19
CA ILE A 71 9.57 -4.21 2.35
C ILE A 71 10.53 -3.43 1.46
N ARG A 72 11.82 -3.73 1.55
CA ARG A 72 12.82 -3.18 0.63
C ARG A 72 12.59 -3.71 -0.78
N ALA A 73 12.50 -2.82 -1.78
CA ALA A 73 12.50 -3.21 -3.18
C ALA A 73 13.94 -3.14 -3.72
N VAL A 74 14.42 -4.26 -4.27
CA VAL A 74 15.82 -4.38 -4.74
C VAL A 74 15.94 -4.40 -6.27
N THR A 75 14.81 -4.37 -6.97
CA THR A 75 14.70 -4.36 -8.43
C THR A 75 14.01 -3.10 -8.92
N THR A 76 14.27 -2.74 -10.18
CA THR A 76 13.61 -1.61 -10.85
C THR A 76 12.09 -1.83 -10.94
N GLU A 77 11.65 -3.07 -11.15
CA GLU A 77 10.23 -3.45 -11.15
C GLU A 77 9.59 -3.17 -9.79
N GLY A 78 10.27 -3.50 -8.69
CA GLY A 78 9.80 -3.20 -7.34
C GLY A 78 9.71 -1.68 -7.07
N TRP A 79 10.67 -0.91 -7.57
CA TRP A 79 10.65 0.56 -7.47
C TRP A 79 9.47 1.16 -8.24
N GLN A 80 9.28 0.73 -9.49
CA GLN A 80 8.17 1.19 -10.34
C GLN A 80 6.81 0.84 -9.72
N ALA A 81 6.69 -0.33 -9.11
CA ALA A 81 5.46 -0.73 -8.44
C ALA A 81 5.12 0.17 -7.25
N LYS A 82 6.10 0.51 -6.39
CA LYS A 82 5.89 1.48 -5.31
C LYS A 82 5.56 2.87 -5.85
N ALA A 83 6.25 3.32 -6.89
CA ALA A 83 6.02 4.62 -7.52
C ALA A 83 4.58 4.73 -8.07
N THR A 84 4.09 3.69 -8.75
CA THR A 84 2.73 3.64 -9.30
C THR A 84 1.66 3.81 -8.22
N ILE A 85 1.86 3.21 -7.04
CA ILE A 85 0.96 3.35 -5.90
C ILE A 85 1.00 4.78 -5.37
N LEU A 86 2.20 5.35 -5.22
CA LEU A 86 2.37 6.71 -4.72
C LEU A 86 1.74 7.76 -5.65
N GLU A 87 1.90 7.62 -6.96
CA GLU A 87 1.27 8.53 -7.93
C GLU A 87 -0.25 8.60 -7.77
N ARG A 88 -0.89 7.50 -7.37
CA ARG A 88 -2.34 7.43 -7.13
C ARG A 88 -2.72 7.93 -5.74
N CYS A 89 -2.03 7.48 -4.70
CA CYS A 89 -2.47 7.64 -3.32
C CYS A 89 -1.90 8.87 -2.61
N LEU A 90 -0.70 9.32 -2.97
CA LEU A 90 -0.04 10.41 -2.27
C LEU A 90 -0.68 11.78 -2.54
N PRO A 91 -1.03 12.18 -3.79
CA PRO A 91 -1.55 13.52 -4.04
C PRO A 91 -2.81 13.88 -3.24
N PRO A 92 -3.85 13.01 -3.15
CA PRO A 92 -5.00 13.27 -2.31
C PRO A 92 -4.64 13.50 -0.84
N ARG A 93 -3.65 12.77 -0.31
CA ARG A 93 -3.20 12.90 1.09
C ARG A 93 -2.53 14.23 1.38
N LEU A 94 -1.77 14.77 0.43
CA LEU A 94 -1.07 16.05 0.60
C LEU A 94 -2.03 17.26 0.65
N HIS A 95 -3.30 17.08 0.29
CA HIS A 95 -4.31 18.12 0.42
C HIS A 95 -4.84 18.29 1.84
N PHE A 96 -4.60 17.34 2.74
CA PHE A 96 -5.02 17.44 4.14
C PHE A 96 -3.91 18.06 4.98
N SER A 97 -4.26 19.05 5.81
CA SER A 97 -3.31 19.83 6.61
C SER A 97 -2.67 19.05 7.77
N ASP A 98 -3.19 17.86 8.07
CA ASP A 98 -2.75 16.96 9.14
C ASP A 98 -1.81 15.85 8.65
N ALA A 99 -1.41 15.87 7.37
CA ALA A 99 -0.46 14.91 6.82
C ALA A 99 0.85 14.91 7.64
N GLY A 100 1.21 13.75 8.17
CA GLY A 100 2.33 13.53 9.08
C GLY A 100 3.26 12.42 8.60
N LEU A 101 4.46 12.36 9.17
CA LEU A 101 5.44 11.31 8.83
C LEU A 101 4.96 9.88 9.17
N ASP A 102 3.86 9.76 9.91
CA ASP A 102 3.23 8.49 10.24
C ASP A 102 2.26 7.98 9.17
N ASP A 103 1.95 8.80 8.16
CA ASP A 103 1.07 8.39 7.06
C ASP A 103 1.69 7.25 6.23
N PRO A 104 0.91 6.19 5.93
CA PRO A 104 1.39 5.06 5.15
C PRO A 104 2.00 5.46 3.80
N GLU A 105 1.42 6.42 3.11
CA GLU A 105 1.86 6.92 1.81
C GLU A 105 3.18 7.69 1.91
N ILE A 106 3.34 8.52 2.95
CA ILE A 106 4.60 9.24 3.20
C ILE A 106 5.71 8.24 3.56
N ARG A 107 5.41 7.25 4.40
CA ARG A 107 6.36 6.17 4.73
C ARG A 107 6.75 5.36 3.50
N LEU A 108 5.80 5.07 2.60
CA LEU A 108 6.06 4.39 1.33
C LEU A 108 6.96 5.23 0.41
N ALA A 109 6.76 6.55 0.34
CA ALA A 109 7.61 7.45 -0.43
C ALA A 109 9.05 7.47 0.10
N LEU A 110 9.23 7.56 1.42
CA LEU A 110 10.55 7.49 2.06
C LEU A 110 11.21 6.12 1.87
N SER A 111 10.41 5.04 1.91
CA SER A 111 10.88 3.68 1.62
C SER A 111 11.43 3.57 0.20
N LEU A 112 10.67 4.03 -0.80
CA LEU A 112 11.11 4.06 -2.20
C LEU A 112 12.39 4.91 -2.38
N ALA A 113 12.47 6.08 -1.74
CA ALA A 113 13.66 6.93 -1.82
C ALA A 113 14.92 6.21 -1.30
N ARG A 114 14.81 5.44 -0.21
CA ARG A 114 15.91 4.64 0.32
C ARG A 114 16.28 3.48 -0.61
N ASP A 115 15.28 2.82 -1.19
CA ASP A 115 15.48 1.73 -2.14
C ASP A 115 16.30 2.22 -3.36
N VAL A 116 15.91 3.36 -3.95
CA VAL A 116 16.58 3.95 -5.12
C VAL A 116 17.97 4.49 -4.77
N ALA A 117 18.15 5.08 -3.59
CA ALA A 117 19.44 5.58 -3.13
C ALA A 117 20.46 4.46 -2.81
N GLY A 118 20.05 3.18 -2.88
CA GLY A 118 20.89 2.04 -2.50
C GLY A 118 21.09 1.92 -0.99
N GLY A 119 20.27 2.62 -0.19
CA GLY A 119 20.32 2.53 1.26
C GLY A 119 20.06 1.10 1.73
N ALA A 120 20.88 0.59 2.65
CA ALA A 120 20.51 -0.56 3.46
C ALA A 120 19.45 -0.07 4.45
N ALA A 121 18.25 -0.62 4.36
CA ALA A 121 17.19 -0.42 5.35
C ALA A 121 17.57 -1.09 6.67
#